data_AF-A0A6I3GIG9-F1
#
_entry.id   AF-A0A6I3GIG9-F1
#
_cell.length_a   1.000
_cell.length_b   1.000
_cell.length_c   1.000
_cell.angle_alpha   90.00
_cell.angle_beta   90.00
_cell.angle_gamma   90.00
#
_symmetry.space_group_name_H-M   'P 1'
#
loop_
_entity.id
_entity.type
_entity.pdbx_description
1 polymer ?
#
loop_
_entity_poly.entity_id
_entity_poly.type
_entity_poly.pdbx_seq_one_letter_code
_entity_poly.pdbx_strand_id
1 'polypeptide(L)' 'MSATLGTVLHELEPTWKILIVERLSAVGHESSNAWNNAGTGHSALCELNYTPERPDGSIAIDSAVTVNEQFQI' A
#
# COMPACT_ATOMS: atom_id res chain seq x y z
N MET A 1 -4.84 -0.90 4.17
CA MET A 1 -5.45 -0.63 2.83
C MET A 1 -6.86 -0.09 2.89
N SER A 2 -7.81 -0.78 3.54
CA SER A 2 -9.25 -0.47 3.41
C SER A 2 -9.63 0.95 3.90
N ALA A 3 -9.00 1.45 4.95
CA ALA A 3 -9.22 2.81 5.44
C ALA A 3 -8.75 3.88 4.44
N THR A 4 -7.57 3.71 3.84
CA THR A 4 -7.04 4.62 2.81
C THR A 4 -7.96 4.70 1.59
N LEU A 5 -8.44 3.55 1.11
CA LEU A 5 -9.42 3.52 0.03
C LEU A 5 -10.72 4.21 0.45
N GLY A 6 -11.21 3.97 1.67
CA GLY A 6 -12.37 4.67 2.21
C GLY A 6 -12.22 6.19 2.21
N THR A 7 -11.04 6.70 2.59
CA THR A 7 -10.72 8.13 2.55
C THR A 7 -10.74 8.66 1.11
N VAL A 8 -10.09 7.99 0.17
CA VAL A 8 -10.07 8.41 -1.25
C VAL A 8 -11.48 8.44 -1.83
N LEU A 9 -12.31 7.44 -1.53
CA LEU A 9 -13.70 7.41 -1.98
C LEU A 9 -14.53 8.53 -1.37
N HIS A 10 -14.29 8.91 -0.11
CA HIS A 10 -15.00 10.02 0.52
C HIS A 10 -14.62 11.38 -0.08
N GLU A 11 -13.34 11.59 -0.42
CA GLU A 11 -12.89 12.79 -1.14
C GLU A 11 -13.53 12.89 -2.53
N LEU A 12 -13.72 11.75 -3.21
CA LEU A 12 -14.32 11.69 -4.54
C LEU A 12 -15.84 11.87 -4.52
N GLU A 13 -16.52 11.26 -3.55
CA GLU A 13 -17.98 11.33 -3.39
C GLU A 13 -18.38 11.43 -1.90
N PRO A 14 -18.53 12.66 -1.37
CA PRO A 14 -18.76 12.90 0.05
C PRO A 14 -20.12 12.43 0.58
N THR A 15 -21.11 12.20 -0.28
CA THR A 15 -22.47 11.84 0.14
C THR A 15 -22.64 10.36 0.45
N TRP A 16 -21.68 9.52 0.04
CA TRP A 16 -21.74 8.08 0.27
C TRP A 16 -21.53 7.72 1.73
N LYS A 17 -22.27 6.70 2.17
CA LYS A 17 -22.06 6.06 3.47
C LYS A 17 -21.22 4.80 3.27
N ILE A 18 -20.00 4.82 3.80
CA ILE A 18 -19.03 3.74 3.66
C ILE A 18 -19.00 2.93 4.97
N LEU A 19 -19.20 1.61 4.87
CA LEU A 19 -19.07 0.67 6.00
C LEU A 19 -17.83 -0.21 5.77
N ILE A 20 -16.92 -0.20 6.75
CA ILE A 20 -15.77 -1.11 6.78
C ILE A 20 -16.06 -2.17 7.84
N VAL A 21 -15.93 -3.44 7.46
CA VAL A 21 -16.14 -4.59 8.35
C VAL A 21 -14.83 -5.35 8.46
N GLU A 22 -14.43 -5.71 9.68
CA GLU A 22 -13.27 -6.56 9.96
C GLU A 22 -13.69 -7.72 10.84
N ARG A 23 -13.02 -8.87 10.69
CA ARG A 23 -13.37 -10.11 11.41
C ARG A 23 -12.59 -10.31 12.71
N LEU A 24 -11.39 -9.75 12.79
CA LEU A 24 -10.42 -10.09 13.84
C LEU A 24 -10.68 -9.30 15.13
N SER A 25 -10.06 -9.77 16.22
CA SER A 25 -10.29 -9.25 17.58
C SER A 25 -9.83 -7.81 17.80
N ALA A 26 -9.07 -7.25 16.86
CA ALA A 26 -8.57 -5.88 16.91
C ALA A 26 -8.47 -5.27 15.51
N VAL A 27 -8.58 -3.95 15.45
CA VAL A 27 -8.58 -3.17 14.21
C VAL A 27 -7.25 -3.36 13.47
N GLY A 28 -7.32 -3.55 12.15
CA GLY A 28 -6.17 -3.59 11.27
C GLY A 28 -5.45 -4.95 11.21
N HIS A 29 -5.88 -5.96 11.96
CA HIS A 29 -5.21 -7.26 11.97
C HIS A 29 -5.32 -8.01 10.64
N GLU A 30 -6.33 -7.70 9.81
CA GLU A 30 -6.60 -8.37 8.53
C GLU A 30 -5.84 -7.72 7.36
N SER A 31 -4.54 -7.42 7.57
CA SER A 31 -3.67 -6.68 6.64
C SER A 31 -4.02 -5.19 6.43
N SER A 32 -4.93 -4.65 7.24
CA SER A 32 -5.36 -3.24 7.18
C SER A 32 -4.51 -2.30 8.05
N ASN A 33 -3.78 -2.82 9.04
CA ASN A 33 -2.88 -2.06 9.91
C ASN A 33 -1.75 -1.49 9.07
N ALA A 34 -1.40 -0.22 9.29
CA ALA A 34 -0.32 0.46 8.60
C ALA A 34 0.99 -0.35 8.60
N TRP A 35 1.30 -1.08 9.69
CA TRP A 35 2.53 -1.86 9.81
C TRP A 35 2.44 -3.26 9.19
N ASN A 36 1.23 -3.76 8.95
CA ASN A 36 1.00 -5.05 8.28
C ASN A 36 0.69 -4.87 6.79
N ASN A 37 0.37 -3.65 6.38
CA ASN A 37 0.05 -3.30 5.02
C ASN A 37 1.33 -3.23 4.19
N ALA A 38 1.81 -4.38 3.78
CA ALA A 38 2.87 -4.50 2.80
C ALA A 38 2.37 -4.28 1.36
N GLY A 39 1.09 -3.98 1.12
CA GLY A 39 0.53 -3.80 -0.23
C GLY A 39 0.89 -4.93 -1.21
N THR A 40 0.96 -4.60 -2.51
CA THR A 40 1.67 -5.40 -3.53
C THR A 40 3.19 -5.41 -3.34
N GLY A 41 3.68 -4.83 -2.25
CA GLY A 41 5.07 -4.63 -1.89
C GLY A 41 5.89 -5.87 -1.58
N HIS A 42 5.29 -7.05 -1.44
CA HIS A 42 6.09 -8.28 -1.39
C HIS A 42 6.90 -8.44 -2.69
N SER A 43 6.33 -8.10 -3.85
CA SER A 43 7.05 -8.06 -5.13
C SER A 43 7.56 -6.66 -5.47
N ALA A 44 7.59 -5.73 -4.51
CA ALA A 44 7.99 -4.33 -4.68
C ALA A 44 7.27 -3.56 -5.81
N LEU A 45 6.05 -3.97 -6.18
CA LEU A 45 5.24 -3.27 -7.17
C LEU A 45 4.46 -2.13 -6.49
N CYS A 46 4.51 -0.94 -7.11
CA CYS A 46 3.75 0.25 -6.70
C CYS A 46 4.01 0.76 -5.26
N GLU A 47 5.18 0.48 -4.71
CA GLU A 47 5.57 0.88 -3.36
C GLU A 47 6.69 1.93 -3.37
N LEU A 48 6.41 3.12 -2.85
CA LEU A 48 7.33 4.26 -2.84
C LEU A 48 8.61 4.01 -2.03
N ASN A 49 8.55 3.11 -1.05
CA ASN A 49 9.69 2.78 -0.20
C ASN A 49 10.83 2.07 -0.97
N TYR A 50 10.52 1.40 -2.08
CA TYR A 50 11.53 0.78 -2.94
C TYR A 50 12.00 1.68 -4.08
N THR A 51 11.39 2.86 -4.21
CA THR A 51 11.69 3.83 -5.26
C THR A 51 11.95 5.25 -4.72
N PRO A 52 12.93 5.44 -3.81
CA PRO A 52 13.21 6.75 -3.25
C PRO A 52 13.71 7.72 -4.32
N GLU A 53 13.28 8.97 -4.22
CA GLU A 53 13.79 10.09 -5.01
C GLU A 53 15.18 10.50 -4.52
N ARG A 54 16.12 10.62 -5.46
CA ARG A 54 17.49 11.06 -5.23
C ARG A 54 17.55 12.60 -5.16
N PRO A 55 18.64 13.18 -4.63
CA PRO A 55 18.80 14.64 -4.56
C PRO A 55 18.72 15.37 -5.91
N ASP A 56 18.93 14.66 -7.02
CA ASP A 56 18.84 15.19 -8.38
C ASP A 56 17.44 15.05 -9.02
N GLY A 57 16.46 14.54 -8.27
CA GLY A 57 15.09 14.30 -8.73
C GLY A 57 14.90 12.99 -9.50
N SER A 58 15.96 12.19 -9.69
CA SER A 58 15.84 10.86 -10.29
C SER A 58 15.31 9.83 -9.28
N ILE A 59 14.67 8.78 -9.76
CA ILE A 59 14.13 7.70 -8.92
C ILE A 59 15.09 6.51 -8.93
N ALA A 60 15.53 6.07 -7.75
CA ALA A 60 16.28 4.82 -7.62
C ALA A 60 15.32 3.63 -7.73
N ILE A 61 15.59 2.64 -8.60
CA ILE A 61 14.67 1.50 -8.80
C ILE A 61 15.29 0.13 -8.50
N ASP A 62 16.59 0.10 -8.17
CA ASP A 62 17.37 -1.15 -8.08
C ASP A 62 16.80 -2.12 -7.02
N SER A 63 16.33 -1.57 -5.89
CA SER A 63 15.68 -2.36 -4.85
C SER A 63 14.34 -2.93 -5.31
N ALA A 64 13.56 -2.17 -6.08
CA ALA A 64 12.27 -2.63 -6.59
C ALA A 64 12.46 -3.78 -7.60
N VAL A 65 13.44 -3.64 -8.50
CA VAL A 65 13.79 -4.69 -9.48
C VAL A 65 14.23 -5.97 -8.76
N THR A 66 15.19 -5.85 -7.84
CA THR A 66 15.77 -6.99 -7.10
C THR A 66 14.70 -7.78 -6.33
N VAL A 67 13.80 -7.07 -5.65
CA VAL A 67 12.71 -7.71 -4.91
C VAL A 67 11.70 -8.34 -5.88
N ASN A 68 11.30 -7.63 -6.94
CA ASN A 68 10.33 -8.15 -7.90
C ASN A 68 10.80 -9.45 -8.57
N GLU A 69 12.08 -9.57 -8.92
CA GLU A 69 12.67 -10.77 -9.54
C GLU A 69 12.56 -12.01 -8.64
N GLN A 70 12.58 -11.87 -7.32
CA GLN A 70 12.42 -13.00 -6.38
C GLN A 70 11.04 -13.66 -6.47
N PHE A 71 10.05 -13.01 -7.09
CA PHE A 71 8.67 -13.48 -7.19
C PHE A 71 8.28 -13.89 -8.61
N GLN A 72 9.17 -13.77 -9.60
CA GLN A 72 8.94 -14.26 -10.96
C GLN A 72 9.43 -15.72 -11.04
N ILE A 73 8.50 -16.68 -10.89
CA ILE A 73 8.75 -18.12 -11.04
C ILE A 73 8.80 -18.49 -12.53
#